data_AF-A0A3B8X6Q8-F1
#
_entry.id   AF-A0A3B8X6Q8-F1
#
_cell.length_a   1.000
_cell.length_b   1.000
_cell.length_c   1.000
_cell.angle_alpha   90.00
_cell.angle_beta   90.00
_cell.angle_gamma   90.00
#
_symmetry.space_group_name_H-M   'P 1'
#
loop_
_entity.id
_entity.type
_entity.pdbx_description
1 polymer ?
#
loop_
_entity_poly.entity_id
_entity_poly.type
_entity_poly.pdbx_seq_one_letter_code
_entity_poly.pdbx_strand_id
1 'polypeptide(L)'
;NIRKTLNAVDEMCGFIIACALVKPDKSLSSVEPSTVRKKMKDKAFARGVHREELIAGAEALGIPFDEHVENVRDALKPIAQELGLNP
;
A
#
# COMPACT_ATOMS: atom_id res chain seq x y z
N ASN A 1 7.10 -11.67 16.88
CA ASN A 1 7.25 -10.42 16.12
C ASN A 1 7.16 -10.58 14.60
N ILE A 2 7.72 -11.63 13.98
CA ILE A 2 7.69 -11.80 12.50
C ILE A 2 6.28 -11.86 11.88
N ARG A 3 5.34 -12.62 12.49
CA ARG A 3 3.98 -12.78 11.93
C ARG A 3 3.20 -11.47 11.80
N LYS A 4 3.35 -10.56 12.78
CA LYS A 4 2.67 -9.25 12.75
C LYS A 4 3.25 -8.36 11.67
N THR A 5 4.58 -8.32 11.56
CA THR A 5 5.27 -7.58 10.50
C THR A 5 4.92 -8.10 9.10
N LEU A 6 4.87 -9.41 8.92
CA LEU A 6 4.52 -10.01 7.63
C LEU A 6 3.09 -9.64 7.21
N ASN A 7 2.12 -9.75 8.13
CA ASN A 7 0.74 -9.34 7.85
C ASN A 7 0.63 -7.84 7.53
N ALA A 8 1.31 -6.98 8.30
CA ALA A 8 1.29 -5.53 8.10
C ALA A 8 1.79 -5.13 6.70
N VAL A 9 2.92 -5.73 6.29
CA VAL A 9 3.54 -5.45 5.00
C VAL A 9 2.71 -6.02 3.85
N ASP A 10 2.19 -7.24 3.98
CA ASP A 10 1.39 -7.89 2.93
C ASP A 10 0.12 -7.09 2.60
N GLU A 11 -0.62 -6.69 3.64
CA GLU A 11 -1.84 -5.90 3.50
C GLU A 11 -1.57 -4.54 2.83
N MET A 12 -0.48 -3.87 3.24
CA MET A 12 -0.05 -2.61 2.65
C MET A 12 0.39 -2.76 1.20
N CYS A 13 1.13 -3.84 0.87
CA CYS A 13 1.55 -4.15 -0.50
C CYS A 13 0.35 -4.28 -1.44
N GLY A 14 -0.63 -5.12 -1.07
CA GLY A 14 -1.82 -5.33 -1.89
C GLY A 14 -2.61 -4.03 -2.10
N PHE A 15 -2.72 -3.20 -1.06
CA PHE A 15 -3.43 -1.94 -1.14
C PHE A 15 -2.72 -0.88 -2.01
N ILE A 16 -1.40 -0.76 -1.92
CA ILE A 16 -0.59 0.15 -2.74
C ILE A 16 -0.63 -0.26 -4.22
N ILE A 17 -0.51 -1.56 -4.51
CA ILE A 17 -0.63 -2.08 -5.87
C ILE A 17 -2.01 -1.76 -6.45
N ALA A 18 -3.09 -2.00 -5.68
CA ALA A 18 -4.43 -1.62 -6.10
C ALA A 18 -4.55 -0.11 -6.37
N CYS A 19 -3.89 0.73 -5.57
CA CYS A 19 -3.88 2.18 -5.77
C CYS A 19 -3.17 2.57 -7.08
N ALA A 20 -2.08 1.90 -7.43
CA ALA A 20 -1.39 2.11 -8.71
C ALA A 20 -2.28 1.67 -9.89
N LEU A 21 -2.86 0.46 -9.83
CA LEU A 21 -3.63 -0.13 -10.94
C LEU A 21 -4.83 0.71 -11.40
N VAL A 22 -5.43 1.51 -10.51
CA VAL A 22 -6.58 2.36 -10.84
C VAL A 22 -6.20 3.74 -11.38
N LYS A 23 -4.91 4.06 -11.46
CA LYS A 23 -4.43 5.31 -12.05
C LYS A 23 -4.20 5.14 -13.56
N PRO A 24 -4.36 6.21 -14.37
CA PRO A 24 -4.17 6.12 -15.82
C PRO A 24 -2.77 5.64 -16.23
N ASP A 25 -1.75 6.07 -15.50
CA ASP A 25 -0.34 5.73 -15.72
C ASP A 25 0.08 4.38 -15.13
N LYS A 26 -0.79 3.76 -14.30
CA LYS A 26 -0.51 2.52 -13.56
C LYS A 26 0.84 2.55 -12.84
N SER A 27 1.24 3.71 -12.33
CA SER A 27 2.58 3.91 -11.79
C SER A 27 2.61 3.99 -10.27
N LEU A 28 3.54 3.24 -9.67
CA LEU A 28 3.86 3.36 -8.24
C LEU A 28 4.43 4.74 -7.88
N SER A 29 5.14 5.38 -8.80
CA SER A 29 5.72 6.72 -8.60
C SER A 29 4.66 7.80 -8.41
N SER A 30 3.44 7.54 -8.85
CA SER A 30 2.32 8.47 -8.74
C SER A 30 1.38 8.12 -7.56
N VAL A 31 1.75 7.13 -6.74
CA VAL A 31 1.01 6.76 -5.52
C VAL A 31 1.60 7.51 -4.33
N GLU A 32 0.89 8.55 -3.90
CA GLU A 32 1.25 9.34 -2.72
C GLU A 32 0.45 8.89 -1.48
N PRO A 33 0.97 9.06 -0.25
CA PRO A 33 0.24 8.74 0.98
C PRO A 33 -1.15 9.39 1.05
N SER A 34 -1.29 10.60 0.54
CA SER A 34 -2.59 11.29 0.44
C SER A 34 -3.60 10.56 -0.46
N THR A 35 -3.13 9.90 -1.54
CA THR A 35 -3.97 9.08 -2.42
C THR A 35 -4.41 7.81 -1.70
N VAL A 36 -3.48 7.17 -0.98
CA VAL A 36 -3.77 5.98 -0.17
C VAL A 36 -4.83 6.30 0.89
N ARG A 37 -4.65 7.39 1.66
CA ARG A 37 -5.64 7.84 2.65
C ARG A 37 -7.02 8.14 2.05
N LYS A 38 -7.08 8.74 0.86
CA LYS A 38 -8.34 8.96 0.15
C LYS A 38 -9.00 7.62 -0.21
N LYS A 39 -8.22 6.66 -0.72
CA LYS A 39 -8.71 5.32 -1.07
C LYS A 39 -9.15 4.49 0.13
N MET A 40 -8.56 4.70 1.32
CA MET A 40 -9.04 4.04 2.54
C MET A 40 -10.48 4.40 2.89
N LYS A 41 -10.95 5.61 2.54
CA LYS A 41 -12.33 6.07 2.78
C LYS A 41 -13.33 5.43 1.82
N ASP A 42 -12.86 4.96 0.67
CA ASP A 42 -13.66 4.19 -0.28
C ASP A 42 -13.69 2.71 0.18
N LYS A 43 -14.79 2.32 0.82
CA LYS A 43 -14.99 0.94 1.31
C LYS A 43 -15.24 -0.06 0.18
N ALA A 44 -15.61 0.39 -1.02
CA ALA A 44 -15.83 -0.47 -2.18
C ALA A 44 -14.54 -0.71 -2.96
N PHE A 45 -13.58 0.21 -2.89
CA PHE A 45 -12.24 0.01 -3.41
C PHE A 45 -11.51 -1.10 -2.63
N ALA A 46 -10.84 -2.04 -3.31
CA ALA A 46 -10.05 -3.10 -2.65
C ALA A 46 -10.75 -3.72 -1.41
N ARG A 47 -11.98 -4.22 -1.60
CA ARG A 47 -12.85 -4.73 -0.51
C ARG A 47 -12.23 -5.84 0.34
N GLY A 48 -11.28 -6.59 -0.24
CA GLY A 48 -10.57 -7.65 0.47
C GLY A 48 -9.56 -7.13 1.48
N VAL A 49 -9.27 -5.83 1.50
CA VAL A 49 -8.27 -5.23 2.39
C VAL A 49 -8.93 -4.61 3.62
N HIS A 50 -8.50 -5.01 4.81
CA HIS A 50 -8.97 -4.50 6.09
C HIS A 50 -8.24 -3.21 6.47
N ARG A 51 -8.95 -2.08 6.50
CA ARG A 51 -8.35 -0.76 6.78
C ARG A 51 -7.73 -0.65 8.16
N GLU A 52 -8.27 -1.40 9.11
CA GLU A 52 -7.82 -1.47 10.49
C GLU A 52 -6.44 -2.13 10.56
N GLU A 53 -6.21 -3.18 9.77
CA GLU A 53 -4.93 -3.88 9.66
C GLU A 53 -3.84 -3.00 9.03
N LEU A 54 -4.20 -2.13 8.06
CA LEU A 54 -3.25 -1.16 7.49
C LEU A 54 -2.73 -0.17 8.54
N ILE A 55 -3.61 0.30 9.43
CA ILE A 55 -3.25 1.24 10.52
C ILE A 55 -2.47 0.51 11.61
N ALA A 56 -3.00 -0.62 12.08
CA ALA A 56 -2.38 -1.44 13.10
C ALA A 56 -0.99 -1.95 12.66
N GLY A 57 -0.80 -2.19 11.37
CA GLY A 57 0.48 -2.57 10.79
C GLY A 57 1.54 -1.49 10.96
N ALA A 58 1.24 -0.24 10.60
CA ALA A 58 2.15 0.90 10.81
C ALA A 58 2.45 1.12 12.30
N GLU A 59 1.42 1.05 13.16
CA GLU A 59 1.56 1.17 14.62
C GLU A 59 2.43 0.07 15.22
N ALA A 60 2.26 -1.18 14.79
CA ALA A 60 3.06 -2.32 15.26
C ALA A 60 4.53 -2.22 14.87
N LEU A 61 4.84 -1.52 13.77
CA LEU A 61 6.19 -1.20 13.33
C LEU A 61 6.76 0.05 14.01
N GLY A 62 5.93 0.82 14.72
CA GLY A 62 6.34 2.06 15.39
C GLY A 62 6.68 3.19 14.43
N ILE A 63 6.16 3.16 13.20
CA ILE A 63 6.41 4.18 12.18
C ILE A 63 5.10 4.91 11.79
N PRO A 64 5.17 6.19 11.40
CA PRO A 64 4.01 6.90 10.86
C PRO A 64 3.41 6.17 9.66
N PHE A 65 2.08 6.19 9.56
CA PHE A 65 1.37 5.54 8.44
C PHE A 65 1.86 6.00 7.06
N ASP A 66 2.07 7.31 6.89
CA ASP A 66 2.51 7.85 5.60
C ASP A 66 3.93 7.39 5.26
N GLU A 67 4.82 7.30 6.25
CA GLU A 67 6.16 6.73 6.09
C GLU A 67 6.08 5.23 5.74
N HIS A 68 5.17 4.48 6.35
CA HIS A 68 4.96 3.08 6.01
C HIS A 68 4.51 2.92 4.55
N VAL A 69 3.61 3.78 4.08
CA VAL A 69 3.17 3.80 2.68
C VAL A 69 4.34 4.06 1.75
N GLU A 70 5.18 5.06 2.06
CA GLU A 70 6.37 5.38 1.25
C GLU A 70 7.36 4.22 1.22
N ASN A 71 7.67 3.63 2.37
CA ASN A 71 8.56 2.49 2.50
C ASN A 71 8.12 1.31 1.64
N VAL A 72 6.82 0.95 1.70
CA VAL A 72 6.29 -0.16 0.91
C VAL A 72 6.23 0.19 -0.59
N ARG A 73 5.76 1.39 -0.95
CA ARG A 73 5.76 1.86 -2.34
C ARG A 73 7.16 1.78 -2.94
N ASP A 74 8.17 2.28 -2.24
CA ASP A 74 9.52 2.37 -2.74
C ASP A 74 10.21 1.00 -2.79
N ALA A 75 9.86 0.09 -1.88
CA ALA A 75 10.28 -1.31 -1.95
C ALA A 75 9.68 -2.08 -3.14
N LEU A 76 8.47 -1.70 -3.61
CA LEU A 76 7.82 -2.33 -4.77
C LEU A 76 8.30 -1.77 -6.12
N LYS A 77 8.83 -0.54 -6.16
CA LYS A 77 9.29 0.11 -7.40
C LYS A 77 10.27 -0.73 -8.25
N PRO A 78 11.31 -1.39 -7.67
CA PRO A 78 12.26 -2.18 -8.44
C PRO A 78 11.63 -3.37 -9.19
N ILE A 79 10.51 -3.90 -8.71
CA ILE A 79 9.80 -5.04 -9.30
C ILE A 79 8.49 -4.63 -9.98
N ALA A 80 8.27 -3.32 -10.22
CA ALA A 80 7.00 -2.80 -10.72
C ALA A 80 6.52 -3.49 -12.00
N GLN A 81 7.43 -3.78 -12.94
CA GLN A 81 7.09 -4.45 -14.19
C GLN A 81 6.59 -5.88 -13.97
N GLU A 82 7.18 -6.63 -13.02
CA GLU A 82 6.73 -7.98 -12.64
C GLU A 82 5.33 -7.95 -12.01
N LEU A 83 4.97 -6.84 -11.37
CA LEU A 83 3.65 -6.58 -10.80
C LEU A 83 2.63 -6.05 -11.83
N GLY A 84 3.01 -5.92 -13.10
CA GLY A 84 2.16 -5.37 -14.16
C GLY A 84 1.94 -3.85 -14.06
N LEU A 85 2.87 -3.14 -13.41
CA LEU A 85 2.86 -1.69 -13.19
C LEU A 85 4.01 -1.02 -13.96
N ASN A 86 3.94 0.31 -14.11
CA ASN A 86 4.88 1.10 -14.93
C ASN A 86 5.05 0.54 -16.37
N PRO A 87 3.95 0.38 -17.14
CA PRO A 87 4.00 -0.12 -18.51
C PRO A 87 4.67 0.85 -19.50
#